data_AF-A0A351DTS2-F1
#
_entry.id   AF-A0A351DTS2-F1
#
_cell.length_a   1.000
_cell.length_b   1.000
_cell.length_c   1.000
_cell.angle_alpha   90.00
_cell.angle_beta   90.00
_cell.angle_gamma   90.00
#
_symmetry.space_group_name_H-M   'P 1'
#
loop_
_entity.id
_entity.type
_entity.pdbx_description
1 polymer ?
#
loop_
_entity_poly.entity_id
_entity_poly.type
_entity_poly.pdbx_seq_one_letter_code
_entity_poly.pdbx_strand_id
1 'polypeptide(L)'
;QYRIRAIDFDQQSYEGNAKVYQPEHLPENASLADMTAEALPQESIEQYVKEERALLARRAAGERLRLNELLQCMKADQISGEAHVDALKMELWGLTGDVNFKRAKNMGEVLDAALDFIQRNFKSDTPFAQ
;
A
#
# COMPACT_ATOMS: atom_id res chain seq x y z
N GLN A 1 3.25 29.60 8.25
CA GLN A 1 1.98 28.95 7.87
C GLN A 1 2.35 27.63 7.21
N TYR A 2 2.03 26.49 7.82
CA TYR A 2 2.32 25.18 7.22
C TYR A 2 1.34 24.92 6.09
N ARG A 3 1.84 24.53 4.92
CA ARG A 3 1.02 24.16 3.75
C ARG A 3 1.24 22.69 3.49
N ILE A 4 0.22 21.88 3.79
CA ILE A 4 0.26 20.43 3.53
C ILE A 4 -0.32 20.19 2.15
N ARG A 5 0.39 19.43 1.32
CA ARG A 5 -0.16 18.88 0.09
C ARG A 5 -0.92 17.61 0.44
N ALA A 6 -2.22 17.62 0.18
CA ALA A 6 -3.04 16.44 0.27
C ALA A 6 -2.58 15.39 -0.77
N ILE A 7 -2.69 14.11 -0.39
CA ILE A 7 -2.51 13.01 -1.35
C ILE A 7 -3.64 13.11 -2.36
N ASP A 8 -3.30 13.06 -3.65
CA ASP A 8 -4.30 12.99 -4.71
C ASP A 8 -4.85 11.56 -4.77
N PHE A 9 -5.99 11.34 -4.12
CA PHE A 9 -6.62 10.03 -4.01
C PHE A 9 -7.13 9.51 -5.36
N ASP A 10 -7.42 10.41 -6.31
CA ASP A 10 -7.96 10.03 -7.63
C ASP A 10 -6.90 9.34 -8.51
N GLN A 11 -5.61 9.59 -8.22
CA GLN A 11 -4.49 9.01 -8.96
C GLN A 11 -4.00 7.66 -8.41
N GLN A 12 -4.51 7.22 -7.25
CA GLN A 12 -3.95 6.06 -6.54
C GLN A 12 -4.07 4.72 -7.25
N SER A 13 -5.03 4.55 -8.17
CA SER A 13 -5.11 3.33 -8.99
C SER A 13 -4.57 3.53 -10.41
N TYR A 14 -4.04 4.71 -10.72
CA TYR A 14 -3.49 5.06 -12.02
C TYR A 14 -1.97 5.14 -12.01
N GLU A 15 -1.37 5.73 -10.98
CA GLU A 15 0.06 6.05 -10.98
C GLU A 15 0.98 4.84 -10.87
N GLY A 16 2.11 4.92 -11.57
CA GLY A 16 3.12 3.83 -11.59
C GLY A 16 4.22 3.97 -10.54
N ASN A 17 4.28 5.10 -9.84
CA ASN A 17 5.38 5.44 -8.94
C ASN A 17 4.93 5.27 -7.48
N ALA A 18 5.55 4.32 -6.75
CA ALA A 18 5.19 4.05 -5.36
C ALA A 18 5.40 5.26 -4.42
N LYS A 19 6.21 6.24 -4.82
CA LYS A 19 6.46 7.46 -4.04
C LYS A 19 5.27 8.41 -4.01
N VAL A 20 4.35 8.34 -4.98
CA VAL A 20 3.12 9.16 -4.96
C VAL A 20 2.24 8.83 -3.75
N TYR A 21 2.40 7.62 -3.20
CA TYR A 21 1.67 7.12 -2.03
C TYR A 21 2.37 7.44 -0.70
N GLN A 22 3.53 8.09 -0.73
CA GLN A 22 4.37 8.40 0.42
C GLN A 22 4.41 9.91 0.64
N PRO A 23 3.65 10.45 1.61
CA PRO A 23 3.56 11.89 1.86
C PRO A 23 4.91 12.57 2.07
N GLU A 24 5.90 11.87 2.63
CA GLU A 24 7.27 12.33 2.86
C GLU A 24 8.04 12.62 1.56
N HIS A 25 7.61 12.07 0.43
CA HIS A 25 8.20 12.33 -0.88
C HIS A 25 7.62 13.57 -1.58
N LEU A 26 6.63 14.25 -0.96
CA LEU A 26 6.10 15.52 -1.43
C LEU A 26 6.91 16.67 -0.82
N PRO A 27 7.60 17.51 -1.62
CA PRO A 27 8.43 18.60 -1.11
C PRO A 27 7.68 19.56 -0.17
N GLU A 28 6.39 19.76 -0.42
CA GLU A 28 5.52 20.61 0.40
C GLU A 28 5.30 20.03 1.81
N ASN A 29 5.45 18.72 1.98
CA ASN A 29 5.23 18.02 3.24
C ASN A 29 6.52 17.78 4.04
N ALA A 30 7.70 18.16 3.51
CA ALA A 30 8.99 17.90 4.16
C ALA A 30 9.04 18.43 5.60
N SER A 31 8.61 19.67 5.81
CA SER A 31 8.59 20.28 7.15
C SER A 31 7.68 19.55 8.15
N LEU A 32 6.63 18.88 7.68
CA LEU A 32 5.76 18.06 8.54
C LEU A 32 6.41 16.71 8.85
N ALA A 33 7.06 16.11 7.86
CA ALA A 33 7.80 14.86 8.02
C ALA A 33 8.94 15.02 9.04
N ASP A 34 9.72 16.11 8.92
CA ASP A 34 10.80 16.44 9.86
C ASP A 34 10.26 16.63 11.29
N MET A 35 9.20 17.42 11.45
CA MET A 35 8.57 17.64 12.76
C MET A 35 8.03 16.33 13.38
N THR A 36 7.51 15.43 12.55
CA THR A 36 7.00 14.13 13.02
C THR A 36 8.14 13.23 13.47
N ALA A 37 9.26 13.22 12.72
CA ALA A 37 10.46 12.48 13.09
C ALA A 37 11.13 13.02 14.38
N GLU A 38 11.07 14.34 14.61
CA GLU A 38 11.56 14.96 15.85
C GLU A 38 10.64 14.68 17.05
N ALA A 39 9.32 14.66 16.84
CA ALA A 39 8.33 14.55 17.91
C ALA A 39 8.05 13.11 18.34
N LEU A 40 8.22 12.13 17.45
CA LEU A 40 7.86 10.73 17.70
C LEU A 40 9.11 9.84 17.82
N PRO A 41 9.26 9.07 18.90
CA PRO A 41 10.30 8.05 18.99
C PRO A 41 10.16 7.01 17.89
N GLN A 42 11.29 6.53 17.36
CA GLN A 42 11.35 5.53 16.29
C GLN A 42 10.55 4.27 16.65
N GLU A 43 10.63 3.80 17.91
CA GLU A 43 9.90 2.61 18.37
C GLU A 43 8.38 2.81 18.32
N SER A 44 7.92 4.05 18.58
CA SER A 44 6.48 4.38 18.52
C SER A 44 5.98 4.40 17.08
N ILE A 45 6.81 4.91 16.14
CA ILE A 45 6.50 4.90 14.71
C ILE A 45 6.41 3.45 14.22
N GLU A 46 7.39 2.60 14.57
CA GLU A 46 7.40 1.19 14.17
C GLU A 46 6.21 0.42 14.73
N GLN A 47 5.83 0.68 15.98
CA GLN A 47 4.65 0.09 16.60
C GLN A 47 3.36 0.52 15.88
N TYR A 48 3.23 1.82 15.58
CA TYR A 48 2.09 2.34 14.82
C TYR A 48 1.96 1.66 13.44
N VAL A 49 3.08 1.52 12.71
CA VAL A 49 3.10 0.84 11.41
C VAL A 49 2.64 -0.62 11.53
N LYS A 50 3.04 -1.33 12.59
CA LYS A 50 2.58 -2.70 12.85
C LYS A 50 1.08 -2.75 13.13
N GLU A 51 0.56 -1.82 13.92
CA GLU A 51 -0.86 -1.73 14.27
C GLU A 51 -1.74 -1.42 13.06
N GLU A 52 -1.32 -0.49 12.19
CA GLU A 52 -2.01 -0.18 10.94
C GLU A 52 -2.05 -1.37 10.00
N ARG A 53 -0.92 -2.08 9.83
CA ARG A 53 -0.89 -3.32 9.02
C ARG A 53 -1.83 -4.39 9.58
N ALA A 54 -1.88 -4.53 10.90
CA ALA A 54 -2.78 -5.46 11.57
C ALA A 54 -4.25 -5.08 11.36
N LEU A 55 -4.58 -3.79 11.43
CA LEU A 55 -5.92 -3.29 11.18
C LEU A 55 -6.36 -3.53 9.74
N LEU A 56 -5.48 -3.25 8.77
CA LEU A 56 -5.72 -3.52 7.35
C LEU A 56 -5.98 -5.00 7.08
N ALA A 57 -5.15 -5.90 7.63
CA ALA A 57 -5.33 -7.34 7.46
C ALA A 57 -6.67 -7.83 8.04
N ARG A 58 -7.03 -7.36 9.25
CA ARG A 58 -8.32 -7.69 9.87
C ARG A 58 -9.51 -7.20 9.05
N ARG A 59 -9.45 -5.97 8.54
CA ARG A 59 -10.50 -5.40 7.69
C ARG A 59 -10.67 -6.18 6.39
N ALA A 60 -9.56 -6.50 5.72
CA ALA A 60 -9.58 -7.29 4.49
C ALA A 60 -10.19 -8.69 4.72
N ALA A 61 -9.93 -9.32 5.87
CA ALA A 61 -10.54 -10.58 6.25
C ALA A 61 -12.03 -10.45 6.57
N GLY A 62 -12.43 -9.41 7.31
CA GLY A 62 -13.82 -9.17 7.70
C GLY A 62 -14.73 -8.78 6.52
N GLU A 63 -14.20 -8.07 5.52
CA GLU A 63 -14.92 -7.59 4.34
C GLU A 63 -14.60 -8.42 3.08
N ARG A 64 -14.06 -9.65 3.24
CA ARG A 64 -13.50 -10.45 2.15
C ARG A 64 -14.41 -10.61 0.94
N LEU A 65 -15.71 -10.83 1.14
CA LEU A 65 -16.67 -10.98 0.03
C LEU A 65 -16.69 -9.72 -0.84
N ARG A 66 -16.95 -8.56 -0.21
CA ARG A 66 -17.03 -7.27 -0.89
C ARG A 66 -15.70 -6.86 -1.50
N LEU A 67 -14.61 -7.11 -0.80
CA LEU A 67 -13.26 -6.85 -1.30
C LEU A 67 -12.96 -7.68 -2.56
N ASN A 68 -13.31 -8.96 -2.55
CA ASN A 68 -13.13 -9.82 -3.71
C ASN A 68 -13.98 -9.36 -4.90
N GLU A 69 -15.23 -8.95 -4.69
CA GLU A 69 -16.06 -8.39 -5.76
C GLU A 69 -15.42 -7.15 -6.41
N LEU A 70 -14.90 -6.23 -5.59
CA LEU A 70 -14.19 -5.05 -6.09
C LEU A 70 -12.92 -5.44 -6.85
N LEU A 71 -12.12 -6.37 -6.33
CA LEU A 71 -10.91 -6.85 -7.01
C LEU A 71 -11.23 -7.52 -8.34
N GLN A 72 -12.32 -8.29 -8.44
CA GLN A 72 -12.74 -8.88 -9.72
C GLN A 72 -13.09 -7.80 -10.74
N CYS A 73 -13.82 -6.75 -10.33
CA CYS A 73 -14.10 -5.61 -11.21
C CYS A 73 -12.80 -4.92 -11.65
N MET A 74 -11.87 -4.66 -10.72
CA MET A 74 -10.60 -4.01 -11.03
C MET A 74 -9.71 -4.85 -11.97
N LYS A 75 -9.72 -6.18 -11.82
CA LYS A 75 -8.96 -7.10 -12.68
C LYS A 75 -9.55 -7.22 -14.09
N ALA A 76 -10.84 -6.96 -14.24
CA ALA A 76 -11.51 -6.97 -15.54
C ALA A 76 -11.38 -5.64 -16.30
N ASP A 77 -10.91 -4.57 -15.64
CA ASP A 77 -10.80 -3.23 -16.19
C ASP A 77 -9.34 -2.83 -16.47
N GLN A 78 -9.16 -1.84 -17.34
CA GLN A 78 -7.88 -1.19 -17.62
C GLN A 78 -7.81 0.17 -16.90
N ILE A 79 -7.58 0.12 -15.60
CA ILE A 79 -7.57 1.32 -14.73
C ILE A 79 -6.37 2.22 -15.03
N SER A 80 -5.24 1.65 -15.50
CA SER A 80 -4.00 2.36 -15.77
C SER A 80 -3.34 1.91 -17.08
N GLY A 81 -2.39 2.70 -17.56
CA GLY A 81 -1.54 2.35 -18.69
C GLY A 81 -0.54 1.24 -18.34
N GLU A 82 -0.21 0.39 -19.32
CA GLU A 82 0.71 -0.74 -19.13
C GLU A 82 2.06 -0.30 -18.55
N ALA A 83 2.59 0.85 -18.98
CA ALA A 83 3.85 1.39 -18.48
C ALA A 83 3.82 1.71 -16.97
N HIS A 84 2.68 2.19 -16.45
CA HIS A 84 2.52 2.45 -15.02
C HIS A 84 2.41 1.16 -14.23
N VAL A 85 1.65 0.18 -14.74
CA VAL A 85 1.55 -1.15 -14.12
C VAL A 85 2.93 -1.82 -14.05
N ASP A 86 3.68 -1.80 -15.15
CA ASP A 86 5.01 -2.41 -15.22
C ASP A 86 6.02 -1.72 -14.30
N ALA A 87 5.98 -0.38 -14.21
CA ALA A 87 6.83 0.36 -13.28
C ALA A 87 6.52 -0.03 -11.82
N LEU A 88 5.24 0.07 -11.43
CA LEU A 88 4.81 -0.16 -10.05
C LEU A 88 5.07 -1.59 -9.61
N LYS A 89 4.73 -2.57 -10.45
CA LYS A 89 4.89 -3.98 -10.09
C LYS A 89 6.36 -4.38 -9.91
N MET A 90 7.26 -3.77 -10.68
CA MET A 90 8.70 -4.02 -10.58
C MET A 90 9.30 -3.31 -9.37
N GLU A 91 8.84 -2.11 -9.04
CA GLU A 91 9.22 -1.40 -7.82
C GLU A 91 8.79 -2.18 -6.57
N LEU A 92 7.52 -2.61 -6.51
CA LEU A 92 6.99 -3.42 -5.41
C LEU A 92 7.69 -4.79 -5.29
N TRP A 93 8.03 -5.42 -6.42
CA TRP A 93 8.85 -6.63 -6.41
C TRP A 93 10.25 -6.35 -5.86
N GLY A 94 10.89 -5.24 -6.21
CA GLY A 94 12.18 -4.84 -5.67
C GLY A 94 12.15 -4.61 -4.16
N LEU A 95 11.05 -4.06 -3.64
CA LEU A 95 10.86 -3.79 -2.21
C LEU A 95 10.56 -5.04 -1.38
N THR A 96 9.82 -6.00 -1.95
CA THR A 96 9.26 -7.13 -1.20
C THR A 96 9.88 -8.49 -1.54
N GLY A 97 10.51 -8.61 -2.70
CA GLY A 97 10.95 -9.88 -3.28
C GLY A 97 9.82 -10.78 -3.77
N ASP A 98 8.54 -10.38 -3.65
CA ASP A 98 7.41 -11.25 -3.93
C ASP A 98 7.11 -11.35 -5.43
N VAL A 99 7.24 -12.56 -5.97
CA VAL A 99 7.05 -12.86 -7.41
C VAL A 99 5.64 -12.57 -7.90
N ASN A 100 4.64 -12.48 -7.01
CA ASN A 100 3.27 -12.18 -7.39
C ASN A 100 3.13 -10.76 -7.95
N PHE A 101 3.90 -9.79 -7.43
CA PHE A 101 3.96 -8.45 -8.03
C PHE A 101 4.49 -8.53 -9.46
N LYS A 102 5.62 -9.21 -9.67
CA LYS A 102 6.22 -9.35 -11.00
C LYS A 102 5.27 -9.98 -12.03
N ARG A 103 4.38 -10.87 -11.60
CA ARG A 103 3.40 -11.57 -12.46
C ARG A 103 2.13 -10.79 -12.74
N ALA A 104 1.88 -9.70 -12.01
CA ALA A 104 0.68 -8.88 -12.18
C ALA A 104 0.61 -8.27 -13.60
N LYS A 105 -0.58 -8.34 -14.18
CA LYS A 105 -0.89 -7.88 -15.55
C LYS A 105 -1.63 -6.56 -15.58
N ASN A 106 -2.32 -6.19 -14.51
CA ASN A 106 -3.05 -4.94 -14.38
C ASN A 106 -3.06 -4.47 -12.91
N MET A 107 -3.60 -3.27 -12.66
CA MET A 107 -3.66 -2.70 -11.32
C MET A 107 -4.50 -3.51 -10.33
N GLY A 108 -5.55 -4.19 -10.80
CA GLY A 108 -6.32 -5.11 -9.97
C GLY A 108 -5.48 -6.28 -9.44
N GLU A 109 -4.62 -6.85 -10.28
CA GLU A 109 -3.67 -7.91 -9.87
C GLU A 109 -2.54 -7.37 -8.99
N VAL A 110 -2.07 -6.14 -9.20
CA VAL A 110 -1.07 -5.50 -8.32
C VAL A 110 -1.64 -5.32 -6.91
N LEU A 111 -2.88 -4.80 -6.79
CA LEU A 111 -3.54 -4.60 -5.51
C LEU A 111 -3.83 -5.94 -4.80
N ASP A 112 -4.27 -6.94 -5.55
CA ASP A 112 -4.48 -8.29 -5.03
C ASP A 112 -3.19 -8.88 -4.46
N ALA A 113 -2.08 -8.78 -5.19
CA ALA A 113 -0.76 -9.22 -4.72
C ALA A 113 -0.32 -8.48 -3.43
N ALA A 114 -0.62 -7.17 -3.32
CA ALA A 114 -0.33 -6.39 -2.12
C ALA A 114 -1.13 -6.86 -0.90
N LEU A 115 -2.44 -7.09 -1.08
CA LEU A 115 -3.32 -7.59 -0.02
C LEU A 115 -2.90 -8.99 0.43
N ASP A 116 -2.59 -9.88 -0.51
CA ASP A 116 -2.09 -11.22 -0.21
C ASP A 116 -0.73 -11.19 0.51
N PHE A 117 0.16 -10.27 0.13
CA PHE A 117 1.43 -10.07 0.82
C PHE A 117 1.20 -9.64 2.27
N ILE A 118 0.35 -8.64 2.51
CA ILE A 118 0.03 -8.18 3.87
C ILE A 118 -0.59 -9.30 4.70
N GLN A 119 -1.55 -10.04 4.15
CA GLN A 119 -2.23 -11.12 4.88
C GLN A 119 -1.28 -12.27 5.25
N ARG A 120 -0.37 -12.66 4.35
CA ARG A 120 0.62 -13.74 4.62
C ARG A 120 1.64 -13.34 5.68
N ASN A 121 2.13 -12.11 5.61
CA ASN A 121 3.15 -11.60 6.54
C ASN A 121 2.56 -11.11 7.87
N PHE A 122 1.23 -10.99 7.98
CA PHE A 122 0.55 -10.71 9.25
C PHE A 122 0.24 -11.99 10.05
N LYS A 123 -0.11 -13.09 9.38
CA LYS A 123 -0.43 -14.37 10.05
C LYS A 123 0.73 -14.95 10.87
N SER A 124 1.96 -14.50 10.62
CA SER A 124 3.16 -14.91 11.37
C SER A 124 3.25 -14.33 12.79
N ASP A 125 2.55 -13.24 13.11
CA ASP A 125 2.72 -12.50 14.37
C ASP A 125 1.52 -12.57 15.34
N THR A 126 0.52 -13.42 15.07
CA THR A 126 -0.67 -13.54 15.95
C THR A 126 -0.71 -14.90 16.67
N PRO A 127 -0.57 -14.94 18.01
CA PRO A 127 -0.70 -16.18 18.82
C PRO A 127 -2.11 -16.79 18.84
N PHE A 128 -3.10 -16.15 18.21
CA PHE A 128 -4.52 -16.47 18.35
C PHE A 128 -5.18 -16.99 17.06
N ALA A 129 -4.39 -17.44 16.08
CA ALA A 129 -4.92 -18.25 15.00
C ALA A 129 -4.88 -19.74 15.39
N GLN A 130 -5.81 -20.16 16.24
CA GLN A 130 -6.27 -21.55 16.37
C GLN A 130 -7.78 -21.59 16.11
#